data_AF-A0A818EQ76-F1
#
_entry.id   AF-A0A818EQ76-F1
#
_cell.length_a   1.000
_cell.length_b   1.000
_cell.length_c   1.000
_cell.angle_alpha   90.00
_cell.angle_beta   90.00
_cell.angle_gamma   90.00
#
_symmetry.space_group_name_H-M   'P 1'
#
loop_
_entity.id
_entity.type
_entity.pdbx_description
1 polymer ?
#
loop_
_entity_poly.entity_id
_entity_poly.type
_entity_poly.pdbx_seq_one_letter_code
_entity_poly.pdbx_strand_id
1 'polypeptide(L)'
;MEGKLMKFSLEWFTAQRSKNIPISGPLLQEKALQIAEELGISSGEFKASNGWLEKFRHRHMIGYRQISGESSSVSTTTAEE
;
A
#
# COMPACT_ATOMS: atom_id res chain seq x y z
N MET A 1 2.06 -12.64 4.47
CA MET A 1 0.69 -12.11 4.71
C MET A 1 0.49 -10.69 4.16
N GLU A 2 1.49 -9.81 4.23
CA GLU A 2 1.43 -8.44 3.68
C GLU A 2 1.09 -8.33 2.18
N GLY A 3 1.45 -9.33 1.36
CA GLY A 3 1.19 -9.31 -0.08
C GLY A 3 -0.30 -9.31 -0.45
N LYS A 4 -1.18 -9.95 0.35
CA LYS A 4 -2.63 -9.95 0.11
C LYS A 4 -3.20 -8.55 0.31
N LEU A 5 -2.81 -7.90 1.40
CA LEU A 5 -3.25 -6.55 1.73
C LEU A 5 -2.87 -5.52 0.66
N MET A 6 -1.61 -5.55 0.19
CA MET A 6 -1.18 -4.67 -0.92
C MET A 6 -2.03 -4.89 -2.18
N LYS A 7 -2.34 -6.15 -2.52
CA LYS A 7 -3.17 -6.48 -3.68
C LYS A 7 -4.60 -5.92 -3.55
N PHE A 8 -5.26 -6.15 -2.42
CA PHE A 8 -6.63 -5.66 -2.21
C PHE A 8 -6.69 -4.12 -2.19
N SER A 9 -5.72 -3.45 -1.56
CA SER A 9 -5.62 -1.99 -1.57
C SER A 9 -5.41 -1.44 -2.99
N LEU A 10 -4.62 -2.13 -3.82
CA LEU A 10 -4.42 -1.76 -5.23
C LEU A 10 -5.69 -1.95 -6.06
N GLU A 11 -6.37 -3.07 -5.89
CA GLU A 11 -7.59 -3.38 -6.65
C GLU A 11 -8.67 -2.34 -6.35
N TRP A 12 -8.85 -2.01 -5.07
CA TRP A 12 -9.74 -0.93 -4.66
C TRP A 12 -9.32 0.43 -5.22
N PHE A 13 -8.03 0.79 -5.10
CA PHE A 13 -7.50 2.05 -5.62
C PHE A 13 -7.73 2.17 -7.14
N THR A 14 -7.46 1.11 -7.89
CA THR A 14 -7.65 1.05 -9.34
C THR A 14 -9.13 1.17 -9.70
N ALA A 15 -10.02 0.51 -8.95
CA ALA A 15 -11.46 0.64 -9.12
C ALA A 15 -11.95 2.07 -8.89
N GLN A 16 -11.41 2.78 -7.89
CA GLN A 16 -11.75 4.19 -7.65
C GLN A 16 -11.21 5.10 -8.76
N ARG A 17 -9.97 4.86 -9.21
CA ARG A 17 -9.36 5.62 -10.32
C ARG A 17 -10.13 5.42 -11.63
N SER A 18 -10.64 4.22 -11.89
CA SER A 18 -11.49 3.94 -13.06
C SER A 18 -12.81 4.72 -13.01
N LYS A 19 -13.27 5.12 -11.81
CA LYS A 19 -14.43 5.98 -11.61
C LYS A 19 -14.08 7.47 -11.64
N ASN A 20 -12.83 7.83 -11.99
CA ASN A 20 -12.30 9.19 -11.90
C ASN A 20 -12.39 9.81 -10.50
N ILE A 21 -12.40 8.98 -9.46
CA ILE A 21 -12.45 9.46 -8.07
C ILE A 21 -11.01 9.71 -7.60
N PRO A 22 -10.66 10.94 -7.19
CA PRO A 22 -9.35 11.21 -6.62
C PRO A 22 -9.26 10.57 -5.24
N ILE A 23 -8.26 9.70 -5.04
CA ILE A 23 -8.00 9.05 -3.76
C ILE A 23 -6.79 9.70 -3.10
N SER A 24 -7.04 10.33 -1.95
CA SER A 24 -6.00 10.92 -1.11
C SER A 24 -5.27 9.85 -0.30
N GLY A 25 -4.03 10.14 0.10
CA GLY A 25 -3.21 9.26 0.94
C GLY A 25 -3.90 8.78 2.22
N PRO A 26 -4.50 9.68 3.04
CA PRO A 26 -5.22 9.29 4.26
C PRO A 26 -6.38 8.34 4.00
N LEU A 27 -7.16 8.59 2.94
CA LEU A 27 -8.29 7.74 2.57
C LEU A 27 -7.83 6.33 2.18
N LEU A 28 -6.70 6.23 1.48
CA LEU A 28 -6.08 4.95 1.15
C LEU A 28 -5.54 4.23 2.41
N GLN A 29 -5.01 4.97 3.38
CA GLN A 29 -4.57 4.40 4.66
C GLN A 29 -5.75 3.83 5.46
N GLU A 30 -6.84 4.58 5.58
CA GLU A 30 -8.07 4.11 6.23
C GLU A 30 -8.62 2.87 5.54
N LYS A 31 -8.66 2.87 4.20
CA LYS A 31 -9.13 1.69 3.47
C LYS A 31 -8.22 0.48 3.65
N ALA A 32 -6.91 0.68 3.71
CA ALA A 32 -5.97 -0.41 3.98
C ALA A 32 -6.15 -0.98 5.39
N LEU A 33 -6.46 -0.14 6.40
CA LEU A 33 -6.77 -0.64 7.74
C LEU A 33 -8.05 -1.48 7.76
N GLN A 34 -9.10 -1.05 7.05
CA GLN A 34 -10.33 -1.84 6.90
C GLN A 34 -10.05 -3.19 6.24
N ILE A 35 -9.30 -3.21 5.14
CA ILE A 35 -8.95 -4.45 4.45
C ILE A 35 -8.11 -5.36 5.35
N ALA A 36 -7.22 -4.80 6.16
CA ALA A 36 -6.44 -5.56 7.12
C ALA A 36 -7.34 -6.24 8.16
N GLU A 37 -8.34 -5.51 8.68
CA GLU A 37 -9.35 -6.06 9.60
C GLU A 37 -10.19 -7.15 8.94
N GLU A 38 -10.65 -6.95 7.69
CA GLU A 38 -11.39 -7.94 6.91
C GLU A 38 -10.58 -9.22 6.65
N LEU A 39 -9.24 -9.09 6.54
CA LEU A 39 -8.32 -10.22 6.38
C LEU A 39 -7.94 -10.88 7.71
N GLY A 40 -8.44 -10.39 8.83
CA GLY A 40 -8.07 -10.87 10.18
C GLY A 40 -6.63 -10.54 10.57
N ILE A 41 -6.02 -9.53 9.94
CA ILE A 41 -4.68 -9.05 10.30
C ILE A 41 -4.83 -8.18 11.55
N SER A 42 -4.21 -8.62 12.65
CA SER A 42 -4.25 -7.87 13.90
C SER A 42 -3.70 -6.45 13.71
N SER A 43 -4.31 -5.47 14.37
CA SER A 43 -3.91 -4.05 14.30
C SER A 43 -2.48 -3.81 14.78
N GLY A 44 -1.87 -4.78 15.47
CA GLY A 44 -0.45 -4.77 15.84
C GLY A 44 0.50 -5.20 14.71
N GLU A 45 0.02 -6.03 13.78
CA GLU A 45 0.81 -6.58 12.66
C GLU A 45 0.82 -5.64 11.46
N PHE A 46 -0.28 -4.92 11.24
CA PHE A 46 -0.39 -3.96 10.15
C PHE A 46 -0.71 -2.56 10.63
N LYS A 47 0.17 -1.63 10.26
CA LYS A 47 -0.08 -0.19 10.42
C LYS A 47 0.02 0.47 9.05
N ALA A 48 -1.06 1.13 8.64
CA ALA A 48 -1.07 2.01 7.48
C ALA A 48 -0.26 3.30 7.75
N SER A 49 1.01 3.14 8.11
CA SER A 49 1.95 4.23 8.36
C SER A 49 2.31 4.94 7.06
N ASN A 50 2.89 6.13 7.18
CA ASN A 50 3.45 6.83 6.03
C ASN A 50 4.43 5.95 5.23
N GLY A 51 5.29 5.18 5.91
CA GLY A 51 6.21 4.25 5.23
C GLY A 51 5.52 3.12 4.44
N TRP A 52 4.36 2.62 4.88
CA TRP A 52 3.59 1.66 4.08
C TRP A 52 3.00 2.34 2.84
N LEU A 53 2.46 3.55 3.03
CA LEU A 53 1.85 4.32 1.97
C LEU A 53 2.89 4.76 0.91
N GLU A 54 4.11 5.10 1.31
CA GLU A 54 5.25 5.37 0.42
C GLU A 54 5.63 4.12 -0.38
N LYS A 55 5.79 2.97 0.28
CA LYS A 55 6.03 1.68 -0.40
C LYS A 55 4.93 1.35 -1.40
N PHE A 56 3.66 1.54 -1.03
CA PHE A 56 2.51 1.29 -1.91
C PHE A 56 2.56 2.19 -3.15
N ARG A 57 2.78 3.50 -2.96
CA ARG A 57 2.91 4.45 -4.06
C ARG A 57 4.10 4.12 -4.96
N HIS A 58 5.25 3.77 -4.38
CA HIS A 58 6.46 3.42 -5.11
C HIS A 58 6.28 2.14 -5.95
N ARG A 59 5.69 1.09 -5.35
CA ARG A 59 5.44 -0.20 -6.02
C ARG A 59 4.45 -0.11 -7.18
N HIS A 60 3.46 0.77 -7.06
CA HIS A 60 2.40 0.91 -8.06
C HIS A 60 2.52 2.16 -8.93
N MET A 61 3.64 2.89 -8.79
CA MET A 61 3.92 4.13 -9.53
C MET A 61 2.74 5.11 -9.50
N ILE A 62 2.05 5.18 -8.35
CA ILE A 62 0.89 6.04 -8.16
C ILE A 62 1.41 7.47 -7.96
N GLY A 63 1.67 8.11 -9.09
CA GLY A 63 1.78 9.55 -9.27
C GLY A 63 2.86 10.28 -8.47
N TYR A 64 4.13 9.92 -8.65
CA TYR A 64 5.21 10.90 -8.51
C TYR A 64 5.57 11.38 -9.92
N ARG A 65 5.04 12.52 -10.34
CA ARG A 65 5.59 13.23 -11.50
C ARG A 65 6.87 13.95 -11.08
N GLN A 66 7.89 13.23 -10.63
CA GLN A 66 9.31 13.65 -10.56
C GLN A 66 10.11 12.33 -10.56
N ILE A 67 10.85 11.96 -11.62
CA ILE A 67 12.18 12.49 -11.97
C ILE A 67 12.98 12.81 -10.72
N SER A 68 13.53 11.79 -10.07
CA SER A 68 14.96 11.70 -9.73
C SER A 68 15.17 10.52 -8.81
N GLY A 69 16.17 9.73 -9.17
CA GLY A 69 16.47 8.46 -8.53
C GLY A 69 16.90 8.63 -7.10
N GLU A 70 16.46 7.70 -6.27
CA GLU A 70 17.27 7.07 -5.24
C GLU A 70 16.58 5.75 -4.86
N SER A 71 17.32 4.67 -5.00
CA SER A 71 16.91 3.29 -4.80
C SER A 71 16.38 3.08 -3.38
N SER A 72 15.11 2.72 -3.22
CA SER A 72 14.67 2.07 -1.99
C SER A 72 14.75 0.57 -2.19
N SER A 73 15.92 0.05 -1.82
CA SER A 73 16.23 -1.37 -1.70
C SER A 73 15.11 -2.09 -0.95
N VAL A 74 14.34 -2.92 -1.66
CA VAL A 74 13.41 -3.85 -1.02
C VAL A 74 14.23 -5.06 -0.57
N SER A 75 14.80 -4.97 0.64
CA SER A 75 15.33 -6.16 1.30
C SER A 75 14.14 -7.03 1.71
N THR A 76 13.70 -7.89 0.81
CA THR A 76 12.98 -9.11 1.16
C THR A 76 13.95 -10.04 1.87
N THR A 77 14.12 -9.87 3.18
CA THR A 77 14.72 -10.91 4.01
C THR A 77 13.61 -11.84 4.49
N THR A 78 13.23 -12.78 3.62
CA THR A 78 12.69 -14.06 4.05
C THR A 78 13.90 -14.93 4.34
N ALA A 79 14.21 -15.15 5.61
CA ALA A 79 15.14 -16.15 6.09
C ALA A 79 14.70 -16.62 7.48
N GLU A 80 13.74 -17.55 7.48
CA GLU A 80 13.73 -18.73 8.37
C GLU A 80 13.73 -19.88 7.35
N GLU A 81 14.64 -20.86 7.33
CA GLU A 81 15.43 -21.52 8.38
C GLU A 81 16.88 -21.80 7.93
#